data_AF-A0A939IA83-F1
#
_entry.id   AF-A0A939IA83-F1
#
_cell.length_a   1.000
_cell.length_b   1.000
_cell.length_c   1.000
_cell.angle_alpha   90.00
_cell.angle_beta   90.00
_cell.angle_gamma   90.00
#
_symmetry.space_group_name_H-M   'P 1'
#
loop_
_entity.id
_entity.type
_entity.pdbx_description
1 polymer ?
#
loop_
_entity_poly.entity_id
_entity_poly.type
_entity_poly.pdbx_seq_one_letter_code
_entity_poly.pdbx_strand_id
1 'polypeptide(L)'
;MTTAHELHARGLREHLAPALRTLGLVGWRRTFSLPDDTHWVLLGLVERPADDRVSFTFRLSLVRRADWALVRRPDHRPDPRTRYGFEVWRARIGEVLPIGEDVWWEVLPGPRWQLALDDAVAAVRHYGLPELRRRAEADRASTGETYLSPAELEEVNAALLTASVARVQRAELADEALVLTGAWTRGDGVARTVLAGAARGFLSAGDERFRTVRCLDTLGRELWVLP
;
A
#
# COMPACT_ATOMS: atom_id res chain seq x y z
N MET A 1 -11.94 -19.38 32.32
CA MET A 1 -12.75 -18.62 31.36
C MET A 1 -11.83 -18.26 30.21
N THR A 2 -12.17 -18.60 28.96
CA THR A 2 -11.29 -18.29 27.82
C THR A 2 -11.31 -16.79 27.54
N THR A 3 -10.15 -16.17 27.44
CA THR A 3 -10.01 -14.71 27.23
C THR A 3 -10.16 -14.34 25.75
N ALA A 4 -10.43 -13.06 25.46
CA ALA A 4 -10.45 -12.54 24.09
C ALA A 4 -9.14 -12.81 23.33
N HIS A 5 -8.01 -12.69 24.04
CA HIS A 5 -6.67 -12.94 23.52
C HIS A 5 -6.47 -14.40 23.10
N GLU A 6 -6.91 -15.35 23.93
CA GLU A 6 -6.85 -16.78 23.63
C GLU A 6 -7.76 -17.13 22.45
N LEU A 7 -8.97 -16.58 22.41
CA LEU A 7 -9.90 -16.77 21.29
C LEU A 7 -9.33 -16.21 19.99
N HIS A 8 -8.79 -14.99 20.01
CA HIS A 8 -8.19 -14.36 18.85
C HIS A 8 -6.99 -15.17 18.34
N ALA A 9 -6.04 -15.54 19.22
CA ALA A 9 -4.87 -16.33 18.83
C ALA A 9 -5.24 -17.70 18.26
N ARG A 10 -6.23 -18.38 18.86
CA ARG A 10 -6.80 -19.63 18.33
C ARG A 10 -7.43 -19.40 16.96
N GLY A 11 -8.25 -18.37 16.85
CA GLY A 11 -8.89 -17.91 15.61
C GLY A 11 -7.94 -17.71 14.45
N LEU A 12 -6.84 -17.00 14.69
CA LEU A 12 -5.83 -16.76 13.67
C LEU A 12 -5.21 -18.05 13.15
N ARG A 13 -4.89 -18.98 14.07
CA ARG A 13 -4.19 -20.24 13.74
C ARG A 13 -5.11 -21.27 13.09
N GLU A 14 -6.33 -21.41 13.59
CA GLU A 14 -7.24 -22.52 13.26
C GLU A 14 -8.29 -22.14 12.21
N HIS A 15 -8.59 -20.85 12.04
CA HIS A 15 -9.63 -20.37 11.11
C HIS A 15 -9.08 -19.42 10.05
N LEU A 16 -8.54 -18.27 10.46
CA LEU A 16 -8.13 -17.21 9.54
C LEU A 16 -7.00 -17.67 8.60
N ALA A 17 -5.88 -18.14 9.15
CA ALA A 17 -4.73 -18.51 8.33
C ALA A 17 -5.05 -19.67 7.36
N PRO A 18 -5.73 -20.76 7.77
CA PRO A 18 -6.19 -21.78 6.83
C PRO A 18 -7.11 -21.23 5.74
N ALA A 19 -8.09 -20.39 6.09
CA ALA A 19 -9.01 -19.81 5.10
C ALA A 19 -8.29 -18.92 4.08
N LEU A 20 -7.35 -18.08 4.53
CA LEU A 20 -6.52 -17.27 3.64
C LEU A 20 -5.62 -18.12 2.73
N ARG A 21 -5.14 -19.28 3.21
CA ARG A 21 -4.38 -20.22 2.36
C ARG A 21 -5.24 -20.85 1.26
N THR A 22 -6.50 -21.16 1.56
CA THR A 22 -7.46 -21.64 0.54
C THR A 22 -7.70 -20.59 -0.55
N LEU A 23 -7.53 -19.30 -0.24
CA LEU A 23 -7.57 -18.21 -1.22
C LEU A 23 -6.27 -18.05 -2.03
N GLY A 24 -5.28 -18.92 -1.81
CA GLY A 24 -3.98 -18.90 -2.50
C GLY A 24 -2.92 -18.03 -1.82
N LEU A 25 -3.20 -17.45 -0.64
CA LEU A 25 -2.16 -16.74 0.09
C LEU A 25 -1.19 -17.70 0.79
N VAL A 26 0.08 -17.33 0.85
CA VAL A 26 1.12 -17.97 1.65
C VAL A 26 1.54 -17.06 2.79
N GLY A 27 1.97 -17.63 3.90
CA GLY A 27 2.40 -16.87 5.07
C GLY A 27 1.87 -17.43 6.38
N TRP A 28 2.27 -16.78 7.46
CA TRP A 28 2.02 -17.23 8.82
C TRP A 28 1.91 -16.04 9.78
N ARG A 29 1.15 -16.23 10.88
CA ARG A 29 0.84 -15.21 11.90
C ARG A 29 0.10 -14.01 11.33
N ARG A 30 0.84 -12.92 11.10
CA ARG A 30 0.30 -11.57 10.89
C ARG A 30 0.55 -11.05 9.48
N THR A 31 1.24 -11.83 8.64
CA THR A 31 1.59 -11.40 7.29
C THR A 31 1.34 -12.54 6.31
N PHE A 32 0.61 -12.21 5.25
CA PHE A 32 0.26 -13.12 4.16
C PHE A 32 0.60 -12.47 2.82
N SER A 33 0.91 -13.26 1.80
CA SER A 33 1.05 -12.78 0.41
C SER A 33 0.31 -13.67 -0.55
N LEU A 34 -0.16 -13.07 -1.63
CA LEU A 34 -0.36 -13.82 -2.85
C LEU A 34 0.99 -14.00 -3.56
N PRO A 35 1.40 -15.23 -3.94
CA PRO A 35 2.57 -15.44 -4.77
C PRO A 35 2.47 -14.66 -6.08
N ASP A 36 3.53 -13.94 -6.41
CA ASP A 36 3.64 -13.10 -7.59
C ASP A 36 5.13 -12.93 -7.92
N ASP A 37 5.44 -12.94 -9.21
CA ASP A 37 6.79 -12.94 -9.80
C ASP A 37 7.39 -11.54 -9.90
N THR A 38 6.54 -10.52 -10.00
CA THR A 38 6.93 -9.12 -10.22
C THR A 38 6.69 -8.27 -8.97
N HIS A 39 5.73 -8.67 -8.14
CA HIS A 39 5.31 -7.91 -6.96
C HIS A 39 5.42 -8.70 -5.65
N TRP A 40 5.57 -7.95 -4.57
CA TRP A 40 5.16 -8.37 -3.25
C TRP A 40 3.70 -7.93 -3.05
N VAL A 41 2.78 -8.86 -3.22
CA VAL A 41 1.34 -8.67 -2.96
C VAL A 41 1.06 -9.07 -1.52
N LEU A 42 0.79 -8.12 -0.63
CA LEU A 42 0.88 -8.32 0.81
C LEU A 42 -0.41 -7.95 1.55
N LEU A 43 -0.72 -8.76 2.57
CA LEU A 43 -1.77 -8.55 3.55
C LEU A 43 -1.16 -8.61 4.95
N GLY A 44 -1.37 -7.59 5.77
CA GLY A 44 -0.85 -7.47 7.12
C GLY A 44 -1.95 -7.29 8.16
N LEU A 45 -2.01 -8.18 9.15
CA LEU A 45 -2.91 -8.06 10.29
C LEU A 45 -2.38 -6.98 11.25
N VAL A 46 -3.24 -6.02 11.58
CA VAL A 46 -2.99 -4.99 12.59
C VAL A 46 -3.95 -5.21 13.74
N GLU A 47 -3.44 -5.34 14.95
CA GLU A 47 -4.21 -5.62 16.16
C GLU A 47 -4.16 -4.44 17.13
N ARG A 48 -5.22 -4.28 17.91
CA ARG A 48 -5.35 -3.39 19.06
C ARG A 48 -5.96 -4.21 20.21
N PRO A 49 -5.13 -4.83 21.06
CA PRO A 49 -5.63 -5.54 22.22
C PRO A 49 -6.15 -4.56 23.29
N ALA A 50 -7.18 -4.97 24.02
CA ALA A 50 -7.66 -4.36 25.25
C ALA A 50 -8.06 -5.46 26.24
N ASP A 51 -8.41 -5.10 27.47
CA ASP A 51 -8.63 -6.07 28.56
C ASP A 51 -9.70 -7.13 28.24
N ASP A 52 -10.79 -6.70 27.58
CA ASP A 52 -11.96 -7.53 27.28
C ASP A 52 -12.14 -7.87 25.80
N ARG A 53 -11.27 -7.39 24.91
CA ARG A 53 -11.42 -7.57 23.46
C ARG A 53 -10.10 -7.49 22.70
N VAL A 54 -10.09 -8.03 21.49
CA VAL A 54 -9.03 -7.75 20.51
C VAL A 54 -9.68 -7.21 19.25
N SER A 55 -9.43 -5.93 18.94
CA SER A 55 -9.86 -5.32 17.69
C SER A 55 -8.76 -5.50 16.64
N PHE A 56 -9.10 -5.87 15.42
CA PHE A 56 -8.13 -6.08 14.35
C PHE A 56 -8.62 -5.60 12.99
N THR A 57 -7.69 -5.38 12.08
CA THR A 57 -7.94 -5.03 10.68
C THR A 57 -6.81 -5.51 9.79
N PHE A 58 -6.93 -5.30 8.48
CA PHE A 58 -5.88 -5.59 7.52
C PHE A 58 -5.33 -4.34 6.83
N ARG A 59 -4.01 -4.32 6.67
CA ARG A 59 -3.31 -3.46 5.71
C ARG A 59 -3.00 -4.24 4.45
N LEU A 60 -3.31 -3.64 3.32
CA LEU A 60 -2.99 -4.13 2.00
C LEU A 60 -1.77 -3.35 1.50
N SER A 61 -0.81 -4.03 0.90
CA SER A 61 0.38 -3.39 0.33
C SER A 61 0.81 -4.11 -0.93
N LEU A 62 1.21 -3.33 -1.93
CA LEU A 62 1.79 -3.78 -3.17
C LEU A 62 3.14 -3.08 -3.35
N VAL A 63 4.19 -3.85 -3.53
CA VAL A 63 5.56 -3.34 -3.73
C VAL A 63 6.16 -4.07 -4.93
N ARG A 64 6.80 -3.40 -5.87
CA ARG A 64 7.56 -4.11 -6.90
C ARG A 64 8.75 -4.81 -6.28
N ARG A 65 9.05 -6.02 -6.75
CA ARG A 65 10.25 -6.74 -6.32
C ARG A 65 11.53 -6.01 -6.73
N ALA A 66 11.52 -5.38 -7.91
CA ALA A 66 12.63 -4.56 -8.40
C ALA A 66 12.91 -3.38 -7.45
N ASP A 67 11.88 -2.59 -7.11
CA ASP A 67 12.02 -1.46 -6.18
C ASP A 67 12.48 -1.91 -4.79
N TRP A 68 11.98 -3.06 -4.33
CA TRP A 68 12.40 -3.63 -3.06
C TRP A 68 13.86 -4.11 -3.05
N ALA A 69 14.37 -4.61 -4.17
CA ALA A 69 15.76 -5.05 -4.29
C ALA A 69 16.77 -3.90 -4.14
N LEU A 70 16.34 -2.66 -4.41
CA LEU A 70 17.16 -1.46 -4.20
C LEU A 70 17.30 -1.09 -2.71
N VAL A 71 16.46 -1.66 -1.84
CA VAL A 71 16.57 -1.46 -0.40
C VAL A 71 17.78 -2.22 0.11
N ARG A 72 18.66 -1.57 0.90
CA ARG A 72 19.85 -2.17 1.54
C ARG A 72 19.52 -3.23 2.63
N ARG A 73 18.35 -3.87 2.56
CA ARG A 73 17.95 -5.06 3.32
C ARG A 73 17.14 -6.02 2.42
N PRO A 74 17.68 -6.46 1.28
CA PRO A 74 16.93 -7.22 0.27
C PRO A 74 16.48 -8.59 0.79
N ASP A 75 17.19 -9.16 1.77
CA ASP A 75 16.93 -10.51 2.31
C ASP A 75 15.63 -10.62 3.12
N HIS A 76 14.99 -9.49 3.43
CA HIS A 76 13.75 -9.47 4.20
C HIS A 76 12.60 -9.08 3.28
N ARG A 77 11.53 -9.87 3.28
CA ARG A 77 10.28 -9.51 2.62
C ARG A 77 9.69 -8.22 3.22
N PRO A 78 9.05 -7.33 2.42
CA PRO A 78 8.44 -6.12 2.98
C PRO A 78 7.33 -6.46 3.98
N ASP A 79 7.27 -5.71 5.08
CA ASP A 79 6.18 -5.79 6.04
C ASP A 79 5.02 -4.84 5.62
N PRO A 80 3.84 -5.35 5.24
CA PRO A 80 2.69 -4.50 4.87
C PRO A 80 2.21 -3.58 6.00
N ARG A 81 2.70 -3.76 7.23
CA ARG A 81 2.36 -2.91 8.38
C ARG A 81 3.28 -1.70 8.52
N THR A 82 4.46 -1.72 7.88
CA THR A 82 5.48 -0.67 7.95
C THR A 82 5.52 0.13 6.66
N ARG A 83 5.57 1.46 6.75
CA ARG A 83 5.68 2.32 5.57
C ARG A 83 7.13 2.53 5.18
N TYR A 84 7.50 2.03 4.02
CA TYR A 84 8.84 2.14 3.46
C TYR A 84 8.95 3.24 2.39
N GLY A 85 7.84 3.64 1.77
CA GLY A 85 7.81 4.63 0.68
C GLY A 85 7.96 4.03 -0.71
N PHE A 86 8.28 2.75 -0.83
CA PHE A 86 8.41 2.00 -2.10
C PHE A 86 7.12 1.29 -2.50
N GLU A 87 6.06 1.40 -1.70
CA GLU A 87 4.79 0.72 -2.00
C GLU A 87 4.07 1.40 -3.15
N VAL A 88 4.03 0.77 -4.34
CA VAL A 88 3.19 1.19 -5.46
C VAL A 88 1.76 1.47 -5.02
N TRP A 89 1.24 0.62 -4.13
CA TRP A 89 -0.09 0.77 -3.59
C TRP A 89 -0.16 0.34 -2.13
N ARG A 90 -0.93 1.09 -1.33
CA ARG A 90 -1.26 0.72 0.06
C ARG A 90 -2.65 1.22 0.39
N ALA A 91 -3.39 0.41 1.14
CA ALA A 91 -4.65 0.80 1.77
C ALA A 91 -4.85 0.02 3.08
N ARG A 92 -5.69 0.54 3.97
CA ARG A 92 -6.40 -0.31 4.93
C ARG A 92 -7.55 -0.99 4.20
N ILE A 93 -7.88 -2.22 4.60
CA ILE A 93 -8.94 -2.99 3.93
C ILE A 93 -10.29 -2.27 3.96
N GLY A 94 -10.57 -1.48 5.00
CA GLY A 94 -11.77 -0.66 5.08
C GLY A 94 -11.94 0.31 3.90
N GLU A 95 -10.83 0.89 3.41
CA GLU A 95 -10.84 1.83 2.28
C GLU A 95 -11.22 1.17 0.94
N VAL A 96 -11.17 -0.16 0.86
CA VAL A 96 -11.58 -0.93 -0.34
C VAL A 96 -12.94 -1.60 -0.18
N LEU A 97 -13.55 -1.52 1.00
CA LEU A 97 -14.92 -1.97 1.22
C LEU A 97 -15.90 -0.94 0.65
N PRO A 98 -17.15 -1.33 0.31
CA PRO A 98 -18.16 -0.41 -0.23
C PRO A 98 -18.46 0.79 0.66
N ILE A 99 -18.26 0.67 1.97
CA ILE A 99 -18.41 1.76 2.94
C ILE A 99 -17.31 2.81 2.83
N GLY A 100 -16.11 2.44 2.34
CA GLY A 100 -14.97 3.34 2.15
C GLY A 100 -14.33 3.87 3.44
N GLU A 101 -14.73 3.35 4.59
CA GLU A 101 -14.28 3.76 5.93
C GLU A 101 -13.39 2.71 6.59
N ASP A 102 -12.61 3.12 7.59
CA ASP A 102 -11.75 2.19 8.34
C ASP A 102 -12.60 1.17 9.13
N VAL A 103 -12.44 -0.11 8.80
CA VAL A 103 -13.18 -1.20 9.45
C VAL A 103 -12.27 -1.98 10.40
N TRP A 104 -12.76 -2.16 11.62
CA TRP A 104 -12.15 -2.97 12.67
C TRP A 104 -13.13 -4.07 13.09
N TRP A 105 -12.67 -5.31 13.03
CA TRP A 105 -13.39 -6.46 13.59
C TRP A 105 -13.01 -6.65 15.04
N GLU A 106 -13.94 -7.11 15.87
CA GLU A 106 -13.69 -7.30 17.31
C GLU A 106 -13.91 -8.75 17.73
N VAL A 107 -12.91 -9.30 18.42
CA VAL A 107 -13.03 -10.59 19.11
C VAL A 107 -13.33 -10.32 20.57
N LEU A 108 -14.55 -10.69 20.99
CA LEU A 108 -15.03 -10.62 22.37
C LEU A 108 -15.13 -12.05 22.95
N PRO A 109 -15.00 -12.23 24.28
CA PRO A 109 -15.32 -13.48 24.94
C PRO A 109 -16.79 -13.82 24.73
N GLY A 110 -17.08 -15.06 24.33
CA GLY A 110 -18.45 -15.53 24.14
C GLY A 110 -18.61 -16.39 22.89
N PRO A 111 -19.83 -16.84 22.58
CA PRO A 111 -20.07 -17.87 21.56
C PRO A 111 -19.90 -17.37 20.11
N ARG A 112 -19.88 -16.05 19.87
CA ARG A 112 -19.88 -15.45 18.52
C ARG A 112 -18.52 -14.90 18.08
N TRP A 113 -17.45 -15.22 18.81
CA TRP A 113 -16.11 -14.71 18.55
C TRP A 113 -15.58 -15.03 17.13
N GLN A 114 -16.07 -16.11 16.50
CA GLN A 114 -15.70 -16.52 15.15
C GLN A 114 -16.27 -15.62 14.04
N LEU A 115 -17.42 -14.97 14.26
CA LEU A 115 -18.10 -14.16 13.24
C LEU A 115 -17.18 -13.05 12.72
N ALA A 116 -16.44 -12.41 13.63
CA ALA A 116 -15.44 -11.39 13.28
C ALA A 116 -14.36 -11.91 12.33
N LEU A 117 -13.94 -13.17 12.46
CA LEU A 117 -12.93 -13.78 11.61
C LEU A 117 -13.51 -14.17 10.25
N ASP A 118 -14.71 -14.74 10.23
CA ASP A 118 -15.39 -15.14 9.00
C ASP A 118 -15.70 -13.91 8.13
N ASP A 119 -16.19 -12.84 8.74
CA ASP A 119 -16.43 -11.56 8.06
C ASP A 119 -15.12 -10.96 7.52
N ALA A 120 -14.03 -11.05 8.28
CA ALA A 120 -12.73 -10.57 7.84
C ALA A 120 -12.18 -11.38 6.66
N VAL A 121 -12.37 -12.71 6.65
CA VAL A 121 -12.04 -13.57 5.50
C VAL A 121 -12.90 -13.20 4.29
N ALA A 122 -14.20 -12.99 4.47
CA ALA A 122 -15.10 -12.57 3.41
C ALA A 122 -14.67 -11.22 2.81
N ALA A 123 -14.29 -10.25 3.65
CA ALA A 123 -13.76 -8.96 3.22
C ALA A 123 -12.49 -9.13 2.37
N VAL A 124 -11.54 -9.97 2.80
CA VAL A 124 -10.33 -10.26 2.01
C VAL A 124 -10.68 -10.95 0.70
N ARG A 125 -11.57 -11.93 0.70
CA ARG A 125 -11.98 -12.70 -0.49
C ARG A 125 -12.66 -11.81 -1.53
N HIS A 126 -13.60 -10.98 -1.10
CA HIS A 126 -14.50 -10.25 -2.01
C HIS A 126 -13.98 -8.86 -2.39
N TYR A 127 -13.12 -8.25 -1.57
CA TYR A 127 -12.66 -6.87 -1.80
C TYR A 127 -11.13 -6.76 -1.78
N GLY A 128 -10.47 -7.28 -0.73
CA GLY A 128 -9.02 -7.13 -0.56
C GLY A 128 -8.19 -7.76 -1.68
N LEU A 129 -8.42 -9.03 -1.99
CA LEU A 129 -7.69 -9.76 -3.03
C LEU A 129 -8.01 -9.28 -4.45
N PRO A 130 -9.28 -9.07 -4.84
CA PRO A 130 -9.59 -8.49 -6.14
C PRO A 130 -8.89 -7.14 -6.36
N GLU A 131 -8.89 -6.27 -5.36
CA GLU A 131 -8.24 -4.96 -5.49
C GLU A 131 -6.70 -5.11 -5.58
N LEU A 132 -6.08 -5.95 -4.75
CA LEU A 132 -4.64 -6.23 -4.85
C LEU A 132 -4.23 -6.73 -6.25
N ARG A 133 -5.01 -7.64 -6.83
CA ARG A 133 -4.77 -8.17 -8.18
C ARG A 133 -4.97 -7.11 -9.25
N ARG A 134 -6.07 -6.35 -9.17
CA ARG A 134 -6.37 -5.26 -10.11
C ARG A 134 -5.25 -4.22 -10.11
N ARG A 135 -4.71 -3.89 -8.93
CA ARG A 135 -3.60 -2.95 -8.77
C ARG A 135 -2.29 -3.48 -9.32
N ALA A 136 -1.96 -4.74 -9.04
CA ALA A 136 -0.78 -5.39 -9.61
C ALA A 136 -0.85 -5.41 -11.14
N GLU A 137 -2.02 -5.72 -11.69
CA GLU A 137 -2.21 -5.74 -13.14
C GLU A 137 -2.15 -4.34 -13.76
N ALA A 138 -2.81 -3.35 -13.14
CA ALA A 138 -2.74 -1.98 -13.61
C ALA A 138 -1.31 -1.42 -13.57
N ASP A 139 -0.53 -1.80 -12.56
CA ASP A 139 0.87 -1.40 -12.46
C ASP A 139 1.75 -2.04 -13.55
N ARG A 140 1.50 -3.32 -13.89
CA ARG A 140 2.15 -3.98 -15.04
C ARG A 140 1.74 -3.38 -16.37
N ALA A 141 0.47 -3.02 -16.50
CA ALA A 141 -0.11 -2.46 -17.70
C ALA A 141 0.15 -0.96 -17.85
N SER A 142 0.86 -0.31 -16.91
CA SER A 142 1.22 1.10 -17.05
C SER A 142 2.02 1.30 -18.34
N THR A 143 1.41 1.97 -19.32
CA THR A 143 1.97 2.21 -20.65
C THR A 143 2.67 3.56 -20.77
N GLY A 144 2.71 4.35 -19.68
CA GLY A 144 3.39 5.63 -19.67
C GLY A 144 4.89 5.46 -19.96
N GLU A 145 5.45 6.31 -20.80
CA GLU A 145 6.90 6.31 -21.02
C GLU A 145 7.57 6.68 -19.71
N THR A 146 8.43 5.80 -19.18
CA THR A 146 9.22 6.09 -17.98
C THR A 146 10.02 7.37 -18.21
N TYR A 147 9.70 8.42 -17.43
CA TYR A 147 10.36 9.72 -17.56
C TYR A 147 11.71 9.75 -16.83
N LEU A 148 11.72 9.29 -15.57
CA LEU A 148 12.94 9.14 -14.78
C LEU A 148 13.29 7.65 -14.68
N SER A 149 14.52 7.31 -15.05
CA SER A 149 15.09 6.00 -14.78
C SER A 149 15.17 5.74 -13.26
N PRO A 150 15.32 4.47 -12.83
CA PRO A 150 15.45 4.14 -11.40
C PRO A 150 16.59 4.90 -10.69
N ALA A 151 17.71 5.15 -11.37
CA ALA A 151 18.85 5.88 -10.82
C ALA A 151 18.53 7.38 -10.63
N GLU A 152 17.95 8.03 -11.64
CA GLU A 152 17.53 9.43 -11.54
C GLU A 152 16.46 9.62 -10.47
N LEU A 153 15.51 8.68 -10.38
CA LEU A 153 14.48 8.68 -9.34
C LEU A 153 15.10 8.53 -7.94
N GLU A 154 16.22 7.82 -7.79
CA GLU A 154 16.95 7.74 -6.52
C GLU A 154 17.57 9.08 -6.13
N GLU A 155 18.22 9.78 -7.08
CA GLU A 155 18.79 11.11 -6.84
C GLU A 155 17.71 12.14 -6.46
N VAL A 156 16.60 12.17 -7.20
CA VAL A 156 15.45 13.03 -6.89
C VAL A 156 14.90 12.69 -5.51
N ASN A 157 14.74 11.41 -5.19
CA ASN A 157 14.23 10.99 -3.90
C ASN A 157 15.17 11.30 -2.74
N ALA A 158 16.49 11.26 -2.96
CA ALA A 158 17.47 11.67 -1.95
C ALA A 158 17.24 13.14 -1.56
N ALA A 159 17.00 14.02 -2.54
CA ALA A 159 16.66 15.41 -2.29
C ALA A 159 15.31 15.55 -1.54
N LEU A 160 14.26 14.85 -1.98
CA LEU A 160 12.94 14.91 -1.32
C LEU A 160 12.97 14.47 0.14
N LEU A 161 13.75 13.42 0.45
CA LEU A 161 13.87 12.91 1.81
C LEU A 161 14.53 13.91 2.76
N THR A 162 15.44 14.78 2.28
CA THR A 162 16.00 15.88 3.12
C THR A 162 14.92 16.86 3.59
N ALA A 163 13.87 17.04 2.78
CA ALA A 163 12.71 17.87 3.09
C ALA A 163 11.58 17.11 3.81
N SER A 164 11.84 15.87 4.26
CA SER A 164 10.84 14.98 4.86
C SER A 164 9.63 14.69 3.95
N VAL A 165 9.81 14.75 2.64
CA VAL A 165 8.76 14.46 1.66
C VAL A 165 8.81 12.99 1.26
N ALA A 166 7.64 12.35 1.17
CA ALA A 166 7.56 10.97 0.69
C ALA A 166 8.08 10.85 -0.75
N ARG A 167 8.72 9.72 -1.06
CA ARG A 167 9.35 9.46 -2.35
C ARG A 167 8.37 9.51 -3.52
N VAL A 168 8.84 9.99 -4.66
CA VAL A 168 8.25 9.68 -5.96
C VAL A 168 8.51 8.20 -6.23
N GLN A 169 7.45 7.47 -6.54
CA GLN A 169 7.49 6.03 -6.81
C GLN A 169 7.54 5.76 -8.31
N ARG A 170 6.87 6.60 -9.09
CA ARG A 170 6.85 6.55 -10.55
C ARG A 170 6.83 7.95 -11.10
N ALA A 171 7.58 8.15 -12.18
CA ALA A 171 7.58 9.35 -12.98
C ALA A 171 7.38 8.91 -14.43
N GLU A 172 6.20 9.18 -14.98
CA GLU A 172 5.78 8.71 -16.29
C GLU A 172 5.35 9.92 -17.14
N LEU A 173 5.69 9.92 -18.43
CA LEU A 173 5.09 10.85 -19.39
C LEU A 173 3.80 10.24 -19.92
N ALA A 174 2.71 10.99 -19.77
CA ALA A 174 1.41 10.65 -20.32
C ALA A 174 0.64 11.93 -20.67
N ASP A 175 0.09 11.99 -21.88
CA ASP A 175 -0.76 13.09 -22.36
C ASP A 175 -0.13 14.50 -22.18
N GLU A 176 1.14 14.67 -22.57
CA GLU A 176 1.91 15.92 -22.39
C GLU A 176 2.00 16.41 -20.92
N ALA A 177 1.84 15.49 -19.98
CA ALA A 177 2.01 15.73 -18.55
C ALA A 177 3.04 14.76 -17.96
N LEU A 178 3.86 15.27 -17.05
CA LEU A 178 4.68 14.45 -16.18
C LEU A 178 3.82 13.98 -15.01
N VAL A 179 3.52 12.69 -14.97
CA VAL A 179 2.73 12.05 -13.93
C VAL A 179 3.67 11.52 -12.86
N LEU A 180 3.64 12.14 -11.68
CA LEU A 180 4.33 11.68 -10.48
C LEU A 180 3.35 10.91 -9.60
N THR A 181 3.64 9.65 -9.32
CA THR A 181 2.90 8.85 -8.32
C THR A 181 3.74 8.77 -7.05
N GLY A 182 3.12 8.98 -5.89
CA GLY A 182 3.78 8.81 -4.61
C GLY A 182 2.82 8.67 -3.46
N ALA A 183 3.33 8.29 -2.31
CA ALA A 183 2.52 8.12 -1.11
C ALA A 183 2.24 9.49 -0.45
N TRP A 184 1.47 10.34 -1.10
CA TRP A 184 1.08 11.67 -0.59
C TRP A 184 -0.42 11.72 -0.30
N THR A 185 -0.85 12.79 0.38
CA THR A 185 -2.28 13.07 0.61
C THR A 185 -2.56 14.54 0.32
N ARG A 186 -3.81 14.92 0.05
CA ARG A 186 -4.16 16.33 -0.26
C ARG A 186 -3.75 17.33 0.83
N GLY A 187 -3.68 16.88 2.09
CA GLY A 187 -3.27 17.70 3.23
C GLY A 187 -1.76 17.86 3.40
N ASP A 188 -0.94 17.21 2.58
CA ASP A 188 0.53 17.25 2.68
C ASP A 188 1.08 18.54 2.06
N GLY A 189 0.96 19.66 2.78
CA GLY A 189 1.37 20.98 2.31
C GLY A 189 2.87 21.12 2.05
N VAL A 190 3.70 20.38 2.80
CA VAL A 190 5.15 20.34 2.59
C VAL A 190 5.45 19.63 1.28
N ALA A 191 4.90 18.43 1.06
CA ALA A 191 5.06 17.72 -0.21
C ALA A 191 4.59 18.56 -1.40
N ARG A 192 3.42 19.20 -1.31
CA ARG A 192 2.92 20.09 -2.37
C ARG A 192 3.91 21.20 -2.70
N THR A 193 4.46 21.87 -1.69
CA THR A 193 5.38 23.00 -1.88
C THR A 193 6.69 22.55 -2.52
N VAL A 194 7.27 21.47 -2.01
CA VAL A 194 8.53 20.92 -2.51
C VAL A 194 8.38 20.40 -3.93
N LEU A 195 7.30 19.64 -4.21
CA LEU A 195 7.02 19.13 -5.56
C LEU A 195 6.73 20.25 -6.56
N ALA A 196 6.06 21.34 -6.14
CA ALA A 196 5.89 22.53 -6.99
C ALA A 196 7.21 23.28 -7.27
N GLY A 197 8.16 23.23 -6.34
CA GLY A 197 9.52 23.71 -6.56
C GLY A 197 10.29 22.82 -7.53
N ALA A 198 10.21 21.50 -7.34
CA ALA A 198 10.83 20.50 -8.21
C ALA A 198 10.29 20.56 -9.64
N ALA A 199 8.96 20.67 -9.80
CA ALA A 199 8.27 20.82 -11.07
C ALA A 199 8.80 22.03 -11.84
N ARG A 200 8.81 23.23 -11.24
CA ARG A 200 9.31 24.45 -11.91
C ARG A 200 10.82 24.48 -12.12
N GLY A 201 11.55 23.69 -11.33
CA GLY A 201 13.00 23.59 -11.36
C GLY A 201 13.45 22.41 -12.20
N PHE A 202 14.20 21.51 -11.58
CA PHE A 202 14.96 20.48 -12.26
C PHE A 202 14.12 19.43 -13.02
N LEU A 203 12.83 19.25 -12.69
CA LEU A 203 12.00 18.29 -13.43
C LEU A 203 11.62 18.82 -14.81
N SER A 204 11.26 20.11 -14.93
CA SER A 204 10.78 20.71 -16.19
C SER A 204 11.80 21.65 -16.85
N ALA A 205 12.96 21.88 -16.25
CA ALA A 205 13.97 22.77 -16.79
C ALA A 205 14.50 22.26 -18.14
N GLY A 206 13.97 22.82 -19.23
CA GLY A 206 14.39 22.53 -20.60
C GLY A 206 13.79 21.27 -21.22
N ASP A 207 12.78 20.65 -20.58
CA ASP A 207 12.07 19.51 -21.16
C ASP A 207 10.72 19.96 -21.75
N GLU A 208 10.63 19.94 -23.07
CA GLU A 208 9.43 20.37 -23.80
C GLU A 208 8.38 19.25 -23.96
N ARG A 209 8.67 18.03 -23.51
CA ARG A 209 7.78 16.86 -23.66
C ARG A 209 6.51 16.95 -22.82
N PHE A 210 6.48 17.82 -21.82
CA PHE A 210 5.32 18.04 -20.98
C PHE A 210 5.19 19.51 -20.54
N ARG A 211 3.98 19.92 -20.21
CA ARG A 211 3.67 21.30 -19.79
C ARG A 211 3.12 21.42 -18.38
N THR A 212 2.80 20.28 -17.77
CA THR A 212 2.25 20.22 -16.41
C THR A 212 2.78 19.01 -15.69
N VAL A 213 2.85 19.10 -14.36
CA VAL A 213 3.18 17.98 -13.49
C VAL A 213 1.94 17.59 -12.70
N ARG A 214 1.47 16.35 -12.88
CA ARG A 214 0.31 15.79 -12.18
C ARG A 214 0.80 14.90 -11.05
N CYS A 215 0.42 15.23 -9.82
CA CYS A 215 0.76 14.43 -8.64
C CYS A 215 -0.43 13.57 -8.23
N LEU A 216 -0.24 12.25 -8.27
CA LEU A 216 -1.23 11.26 -7.89
C LEU A 216 -0.79 10.58 -6.59
N ASP A 217 -1.77 10.20 -5.77
CA ASP A 217 -1.50 9.30 -4.66
C ASP A 217 -1.29 7.86 -5.15
N THR A 218 -0.91 6.97 -4.24
CA THR A 218 -0.77 5.54 -4.50
C THR A 218 -2.09 4.90 -4.96
N LEU A 219 -3.26 5.48 -4.65
CA LEU A 219 -4.55 5.01 -5.14
C LEU A 219 -4.84 5.48 -6.58
N GLY A 220 -3.97 6.26 -7.20
CA GLY A 220 -4.18 6.85 -8.53
C GLY A 220 -5.12 8.06 -8.52
N ARG A 221 -5.45 8.60 -7.34
CA ARG A 221 -6.29 9.79 -7.21
C ARG A 221 -5.44 11.02 -7.42
N GLU A 222 -5.90 11.93 -8.27
CA GLU A 222 -5.21 13.19 -8.49
C GLU A 222 -5.28 14.07 -7.23
N LEU A 223 -4.10 14.46 -6.75
CA LEU A 223 -3.91 15.32 -5.59
C LEU A 223 -3.73 16.78 -6.03
N TRP A 224 -2.79 17.01 -6.94
CA TRP A 224 -2.38 18.34 -7.39
C TRP A 224 -2.01 18.32 -8.87
N VAL A 225 -2.31 19.42 -9.55
CA VAL A 225 -1.78 19.75 -10.87
C VAL A 225 -0.89 20.98 -10.69
N LEU A 226 0.36 20.86 -11.11
CA LEU A 226 1.39 21.87 -10.95
C LEU A 226 1.81 22.37 -12.34
N PRO A 227 2.07 23.68 -12.48
CA PRO A 227 2.69 24.22 -13.68
C PRO A 227 4.15 23.82 -13.79
#